data_AF-A0A1X1HRU6-F1
#
_entry.id   AF-A0A1X1HRU6-F1
#
_cell.length_a   1.000
_cell.length_b   1.000
_cell.length_c   1.000
_cell.angle_alpha   90.00
_cell.angle_beta   90.00
_cell.angle_gamma   90.00
#
_symmetry.space_group_name_H-M   'P 1'
#
loop_
_entity.id
_entity.type
_entity.pdbx_description
1 polymer ?
#
loop_
_entity_poly.entity_id
_entity_poly.type
_entity_poly.pdbx_seq_one_letter_code
_entity_poly.pdbx_strand_id
1 'polypeptide(L)'
;EGQVPDPNINLYSLYPDIEDKLINQNWSLYVRTDKVTPDEWFDTVLHWFAPKGEDLLTVYGRNDDGEASDVQIRNSQEANAWLEKHPVLRKI
;
A
#
# COMPACT_ATOMS: atom_id res chain seq x y z
N GLU A 1 20.79 16.19 -10.08
CA GLU A 1 20.87 15.23 -8.96
C GLU A 1 19.45 15.06 -8.42
N GLY A 2 18.93 13.83 -8.44
CA GLY A 2 17.56 13.56 -8.01
C GLY A 2 17.52 13.53 -6.49
N GLN A 3 16.67 14.37 -5.91
CA GLN A 3 16.41 14.36 -4.47
C GLN A 3 15.93 12.95 -4.09
N VAL A 4 16.61 12.30 -3.14
CA VAL A 4 16.13 11.05 -2.55
C VAL A 4 14.77 11.38 -1.93
N PRO A 5 13.66 10.76 -2.38
CA PRO A 5 12.35 11.00 -1.79
C PRO A 5 12.44 10.71 -0.30
N ASP A 6 11.92 11.61 0.54
CA ASP A 6 11.76 11.32 1.95
C ASP A 6 10.83 10.10 2.07
N PRO A 7 11.30 8.96 2.61
CA PRO A 7 10.47 7.76 2.70
C PRO A 7 9.27 7.96 3.65
N ASN A 8 9.29 8.99 4.50
CA ASN A 8 8.25 9.29 5.48
C ASN A 8 7.23 10.32 4.97
N ILE A 9 6.85 10.22 3.69
CA ILE A 9 5.78 11.04 3.14
C ILE A 9 4.43 10.46 3.54
N ASN A 10 3.55 11.30 4.08
CA ASN A 10 2.13 11.01 4.22
C ASN A 10 1.33 11.87 3.23
N LEU A 11 0.65 11.24 2.26
CA LEU A 11 -0.03 11.97 1.18
C LEU A 11 -1.19 12.81 1.70
N TYR A 12 -1.90 12.37 2.74
CA TYR A 12 -2.98 13.14 3.35
C TYR A 12 -2.49 14.40 4.08
N SER A 13 -1.21 14.42 4.49
CA SER A 13 -0.57 15.59 5.08
C SER A 13 -0.12 16.59 4.02
N LEU A 14 0.45 16.11 2.90
CA LEU A 14 0.93 16.97 1.81
C LEU A 14 -0.20 17.49 0.92
N TYR A 15 -1.21 16.66 0.67
CA TYR A 15 -2.35 16.93 -0.20
C TYR A 15 -3.64 16.57 0.54
N PRO A 16 -4.15 17.46 1.40
CA PRO A 16 -5.30 17.16 2.27
C PRO A 16 -6.59 16.79 1.52
N ASP A 17 -6.68 17.12 0.24
CA ASP A 17 -7.81 16.83 -0.64
C ASP A 17 -7.69 15.48 -1.39
N ILE A 18 -6.55 14.79 -1.27
CA ILE A 18 -6.30 13.57 -2.03
C ILE A 18 -7.20 12.40 -1.61
N GLU A 19 -7.56 12.32 -0.33
CA GLU A 19 -8.52 11.33 0.18
C GLU A 19 -9.87 11.47 -0.53
N ASP A 20 -10.45 12.67 -0.50
CA ASP A 20 -11.72 12.97 -1.13
C ASP A 20 -11.67 12.75 -2.65
N LYS A 21 -10.55 13.13 -3.28
CA LYS A 21 -10.35 12.88 -4.72
C LYS A 21 -10.36 11.41 -5.08
N LEU A 22 -9.62 10.58 -4.34
CA LEU A 22 -9.50 9.15 -4.60
C LEU A 22 -10.79 8.39 -4.25
N ILE A 23 -11.46 8.76 -3.16
CA ILE A 23 -12.63 8.03 -2.64
C ILE A 23 -13.93 8.52 -3.30
N ASN A 24 -14.10 9.84 -3.44
CA ASN A 24 -15.39 10.46 -3.80
C ASN A 24 -15.41 11.09 -5.21
N GLN A 25 -14.26 11.35 -5.83
CA GLN A 25 -14.18 12.05 -7.13
C GLN A 25 -13.63 11.19 -8.28
N ASN A 26 -13.57 9.87 -8.11
CA ASN A 26 -13.10 8.91 -9.12
C ASN A 26 -11.67 9.15 -9.63
N TRP A 27 -10.79 9.78 -8.84
CA TRP A 27 -9.38 9.84 -9.20
C TRP A 27 -8.74 8.46 -9.11
N SER A 28 -7.79 8.18 -9.99
CA SER A 28 -7.01 6.94 -9.99
C SER A 28 -5.54 7.25 -9.80
N LEU A 29 -4.87 6.46 -8.97
CA LEU A 29 -3.43 6.54 -8.76
C LEU A 29 -2.73 5.54 -9.69
N TYR A 30 -1.77 6.03 -10.48
CA TYR A 30 -1.00 5.19 -11.39
C TYR A 30 0.46 5.11 -10.96
N VAL A 31 0.93 3.88 -10.79
CA VAL A 31 2.33 3.57 -10.47
C VAL A 31 3.15 3.61 -11.75
N ARG A 32 4.36 4.17 -11.66
CA ARG A 32 5.35 4.02 -12.73
C ARG A 32 6.07 2.69 -12.59
N THR A 33 5.46 1.62 -13.08
CA THR A 33 6.00 0.25 -12.99
C THR A 33 7.32 0.05 -13.74
N ASP A 34 7.72 1.01 -14.57
CA ASP A 34 9.05 1.06 -15.22
C ASP A 34 10.13 1.70 -14.32
N LYS A 35 9.77 2.15 -13.12
CA LYS A 35 10.63 2.90 -12.20
C LYS A 35 10.66 2.33 -10.77
N VAL A 36 9.66 1.57 -10.38
CA VAL A 36 9.59 0.92 -9.07
C VAL A 36 9.19 -0.54 -9.22
N THR A 37 9.73 -1.39 -8.35
CA THR A 37 9.33 -2.79 -8.23
C THR A 37 7.97 -2.90 -7.50
N PRO A 38 7.26 -4.04 -7.63
CA PRO A 38 6.03 -4.27 -6.86
C PRO A 38 6.23 -4.17 -5.35
N ASP A 39 7.37 -4.65 -4.85
CA ASP A 39 7.72 -4.62 -3.42
C ASP A 39 7.92 -3.18 -2.94
N GLU A 40 8.75 -2.39 -3.63
CA GLU A 40 8.97 -0.97 -3.31
C GLU A 40 7.67 -0.16 -3.39
N TRP A 41 6.82 -0.45 -4.38
CA TRP A 41 5.52 0.19 -4.50
C TRP A 41 4.61 -0.13 -3.31
N PHE A 42 4.49 -1.41 -2.94
CA PHE A 42 3.66 -1.83 -1.82
C PHE A 42 4.09 -1.15 -0.53
N ASP A 43 5.40 -1.18 -0.23
CA ASP A 43 5.96 -0.55 0.97
C ASP A 43 5.70 0.96 0.99
N THR A 44 5.82 1.62 -0.17
CA THR A 44 5.54 3.06 -0.30
C THR A 44 4.07 3.39 -0.01
N VAL A 45 3.12 2.61 -0.54
CA VAL A 45 1.68 2.85 -0.33
C VAL A 45 1.30 2.75 1.14
N LEU A 46 1.88 1.81 1.89
CA LEU A 46 1.59 1.67 3.31
C LEU A 46 1.92 2.93 4.10
N HIS A 47 3.01 3.62 3.78
CA HIS A 47 3.40 4.87 4.45
C HIS A 47 2.56 6.05 3.94
N TRP A 48 2.38 6.16 2.62
CA TRP A 48 1.66 7.27 1.99
C TRP A 48 0.21 7.38 2.45
N PHE A 49 -0.44 6.24 2.69
CA PHE A 49 -1.85 6.15 3.06
C PHE A 49 -2.10 5.85 4.54
N ALA A 50 -1.05 5.86 5.37
CA ALA A 50 -1.23 5.75 6.81
C ALA A 50 -2.17 6.87 7.34
N PRO A 51 -3.02 6.59 8.35
CA PRO A 51 -3.80 7.63 9.01
C PRO A 51 -2.89 8.77 9.49
N LYS A 52 -3.42 10.00 9.54
CA LYS A 52 -2.62 11.16 9.95
C LYS A 52 -2.05 10.97 11.36
N GLY A 53 -0.72 11.00 11.47
CA GLY A 53 0.00 10.78 12.73
C GLY A 53 0.41 9.33 12.97
N GLU A 54 0.09 8.41 12.06
CA GLU A 54 0.59 7.03 12.05
C GLU A 54 1.67 6.87 10.98
N ASP A 55 2.64 6.00 11.24
CA ASP A 55 3.75 5.73 10.33
C ASP A 55 3.38 4.72 9.22
N LEU A 56 2.39 3.86 9.48
CA LEU A 56 2.07 2.73 8.63
C LEU A 56 0.58 2.46 8.58
N LEU A 57 0.03 2.28 7.37
CA LEU A 57 -1.33 1.84 7.17
C LEU A 57 -1.52 0.43 7.72
N THR A 58 -2.54 0.26 8.57
CA THR A 58 -2.95 -1.06 9.05
C THR A 58 -3.69 -1.82 7.96
N VAL A 59 -3.03 -2.82 7.36
CA VAL A 59 -3.63 -3.75 6.39
C VAL A 59 -3.52 -5.19 6.86
N TYR A 60 -4.48 -6.02 6.47
CA TYR A 60 -4.55 -7.43 6.83
C TYR A 60 -4.49 -8.32 5.59
N GLY A 61 -3.89 -9.50 5.73
CA GLY A 61 -3.87 -10.50 4.68
C GLY A 61 -5.29 -10.95 4.35
N ARG A 62 -5.57 -11.20 3.07
CA ARG A 62 -6.86 -11.75 2.63
C ARG A 62 -6.80 -13.29 2.68
N ASN A 63 -7.86 -13.93 3.17
CA ASN A 63 -8.00 -15.39 3.19
C ASN A 63 -8.50 -15.92 1.83
N ASP A 64 -8.44 -17.25 1.66
CA ASP A 64 -8.88 -17.95 0.44
C ASP A 64 -10.40 -17.80 0.19
N ASP A 65 -11.18 -17.55 1.23
CA ASP A 65 -12.63 -17.26 1.17
C ASP A 65 -12.92 -15.80 0.79
N GLY A 66 -11.89 -14.95 0.71
CA GLY A 66 -11.99 -13.55 0.34
C GLY A 66 -12.16 -12.59 1.52
N GLU A 67 -12.28 -13.07 2.75
CA GLU A 67 -12.38 -12.26 3.96
C GLU A 67 -11.00 -11.79 4.46
N ALA A 68 -10.97 -10.81 5.35
CA ALA A 68 -9.74 -10.38 6.01
C ALA A 68 -9.31 -11.42 7.07
N SER A 69 -8.01 -11.69 7.16
CA SER A 69 -7.38 -12.46 8.23
C SER A 69 -7.09 -11.60 9.45
N ASP A 70 -6.64 -12.25 10.53
CA ASP A 70 -6.06 -11.63 11.72
C ASP A 70 -4.57 -11.31 11.57
N VAL A 71 -3.95 -11.66 10.44
CA VAL A 71 -2.54 -11.41 10.18
C VAL A 71 -2.34 -10.05 9.54
N GLN A 72 -1.82 -9.11 10.32
CA GLN A 72 -1.40 -7.80 9.83
C GLN A 72 -0.17 -7.96 8.92
N ILE A 73 -0.21 -7.32 7.76
CA ILE A 73 0.88 -7.25 6.79
C ILE A 73 1.52 -5.86 6.88
N ARG A 74 2.81 -5.79 7.18
CA ARG A 74 3.53 -4.52 7.42
C ARG A 74 4.49 -4.13 6.32
N ASN A 75 4.78 -5.02 5.40
CA ASN A 75 5.70 -4.81 4.30
C ASN A 75 5.51 -5.87 3.21
N SER A 76 6.18 -5.67 2.09
CA SER A 76 6.22 -6.52 0.91
C SER A 76 6.70 -7.94 1.21
N GLN A 77 7.68 -8.12 2.11
CA GLN A 77 8.16 -9.45 2.51
C GLN A 77 7.07 -10.25 3.22
N GLU A 78 6.34 -9.63 4.15
CA GLU A 78 5.19 -10.22 4.83
C GLU A 78 4.06 -10.52 3.85
N ALA A 79 3.78 -9.61 2.91
CA ALA A 79 2.78 -9.82 1.86
C ALA A 79 3.13 -11.03 0.98
N ASN A 80 4.38 -11.14 0.55
CA ASN A 80 4.86 -12.25 -0.27
C ASN A 80 4.81 -13.58 0.49
N ALA A 81 5.21 -13.60 1.77
CA ALA A 81 5.10 -14.77 2.64
C ALA A 81 3.64 -15.19 2.88
N TRP A 82 2.72 -14.23 2.94
CA TRP A 82 1.28 -14.50 2.99
C TRP A 82 0.80 -15.17 1.70
N LEU A 83 1.14 -14.60 0.54
CA LEU A 83 0.75 -15.14 -0.78
C LEU A 83 1.32 -16.54 -1.06
N GLU A 84 2.45 -16.92 -0.46
CA GLU A 84 2.98 -18.28 -0.53
C GLU A 84 2.09 -19.31 0.18
N LYS A 85 1.46 -18.90 1.29
CA LYS A 85 0.51 -19.74 2.05
C LYS A 85 -0.88 -19.77 1.43
N HIS A 86 -1.21 -18.75 0.63
CA HIS A 86 -2.50 -18.54 -0.03
C HIS A 86 -2.37 -18.53 -1.56
N PRO A 87 -1.96 -19.65 -2.19
CA PRO A 87 -1.60 -19.69 -3.62
C PRO A 87 -2.76 -19.40 -4.57
N VAL A 88 -4.01 -19.53 -4.12
CA VAL A 88 -5.20 -19.16 -4.91
C VAL A 88 -5.26 -17.66 -5.18
N LEU A 89 -4.71 -16.83 -4.28
CA LEU A 89 -4.73 -15.38 -4.40
C LEU A 89 -3.68 -14.85 -5.40
N ARG A 90 -2.65 -15.63 -5.71
CA ARG A 90 -1.62 -15.26 -6.70
C ARG A 90 -2.13 -15.21 -8.14
N LYS A 91 -3.33 -15.73 -8.40
CA LYS A 91 -3.92 -15.84 -9.75
C LYS A 91 -4.94 -14.74 -10.06
N ILE A 92 -5.19 -13.83 -9.12
CA ILE A 92 -6.14 -12.73 -9.24
C ILE A 92 -5.49 -11.55 -9.92
#